data_AF-A0A533YG42-F1
#
_entry.id   AF-A0A533YG42-F1
#
_cell.length_a   1.000
_cell.length_b   1.000
_cell.length_c   1.000
_cell.angle_alpha   90.00
_cell.angle_beta   90.00
_cell.angle_gamma   90.00
#
_symmetry.space_group_name_H-M   'P 1'
#
loop_
_entity.id
_entity.type
_entity.pdbx_description
1 polymer ?
#
loop_
_entity_poly.entity_id
_entity_poly.type
_entity_poly.pdbx_seq_one_letter_code
_entity_poly.pdbx_strand_id
1 'polypeptide(L)'
;MLVKDCGLLGYAENILGFPGGGLRYLHDAQGRVVPTRYLSTCNCSYQRKAVLQAGGFNEDARLGGEDSLLAERVTSVGRCVYAPNAVVYHRTRDSLPAVFRWFARRGRSELLIMARSADRLAFLRYLLRSSWTVRLLALLAFLAYWPRFLLLLPGVVALYYAAMLWRFRFARAYPTHRNAWWLVPIVKLAMDLGTEVGRWKAVMAR
;
A
#
# COMPACT_ATOMS: atom_id res chain seq x y z
N MET A 1 6.02 18.19 3.69
CA MET A 1 6.36 16.81 4.15
C MET A 1 5.11 16.22 4.78
N LEU A 2 4.67 15.02 4.37
CA LEU A 2 3.35 14.46 4.77
C LEU A 2 3.31 13.88 6.19
N VAL A 3 4.47 13.73 6.81
CA VAL A 3 4.66 13.25 8.19
C VAL A 3 5.69 14.16 8.86
N LYS A 4 5.54 14.41 10.16
CA LYS A 4 6.46 15.19 11.00
C LYS A 4 6.63 14.47 12.33
N ASP A 5 7.80 14.68 12.94
CA ASP A 5 8.09 14.25 14.32
C ASP A 5 7.83 12.76 14.60
N CYS A 6 8.12 11.90 13.60
CA CYS A 6 7.97 10.45 13.71
C CYS A 6 9.32 9.71 13.77
N GLY A 7 9.27 8.46 14.22
CA GLY A 7 10.45 7.59 14.26
C GLY A 7 10.90 7.13 12.86
N LEU A 8 12.02 6.42 12.82
CA LEU A 8 12.57 5.87 11.56
C LEU A 8 11.57 4.94 10.85
N LEU A 9 10.77 4.17 11.59
CA LEU A 9 9.73 3.31 11.02
C LEU A 9 8.63 4.14 10.34
N GLY A 10 8.19 5.24 10.95
CA GLY A 10 7.20 6.13 10.36
C GLY A 10 7.69 6.78 9.06
N TYR A 11 8.96 7.19 9.01
CA TYR A 11 9.55 7.67 7.77
C TYR A 11 9.64 6.57 6.71
N ALA A 12 9.99 5.33 7.08
CA ALA A 12 10.01 4.20 6.15
C ALA A 12 8.60 3.85 5.62
N GLU A 13 7.56 3.92 6.45
CA GLU A 13 6.16 3.84 6.02
C GLU A 13 5.83 4.90 4.97
N ASN A 14 6.29 6.13 5.19
CA ASN A 14 6.06 7.24 4.27
C ASN A 14 6.79 7.08 2.94
N ILE A 15 8.01 6.54 2.94
CA ILE A 15 8.73 6.17 1.73
C ILE A 15 7.95 5.12 0.93
N LEU A 16 7.32 4.17 1.61
CA LEU A 16 6.50 3.12 1.01
C LEU A 16 5.15 3.58 0.45
N GLY A 17 4.80 4.86 0.64
CA GLY A 17 3.56 5.45 0.10
C GLY A 17 2.46 5.63 1.14
N PHE A 18 2.75 5.52 2.43
CA PHE A 18 1.75 5.53 3.49
C PHE A 18 1.96 6.61 4.55
N PRO A 19 0.89 7.26 5.04
CA PRO A 19 -0.47 7.28 4.50
C PRO A 19 -0.59 8.17 3.24
N GLY A 20 -1.70 8.02 2.50
CA GLY A 20 -2.15 8.99 1.50
C GLY A 20 -1.25 9.19 0.27
N GLY A 21 -0.52 8.16 -0.19
CA GLY A 21 0.38 8.24 -1.35
C GLY A 21 1.84 8.51 -0.99
N GLY A 22 2.11 8.91 0.26
CA GLY A 22 3.43 9.04 0.85
C GLY A 22 4.41 9.92 0.07
N LEU A 23 5.70 9.71 0.32
CA LEU A 23 6.77 10.59 -0.18
C LEU A 23 6.89 10.59 -1.71
N ARG A 24 6.57 9.47 -2.36
CA ARG A 24 6.64 9.33 -3.82
C ARG A 24 5.74 10.36 -4.51
N TYR A 25 4.52 10.54 -4.02
CA TYR A 25 3.56 11.48 -4.61
C TYR A 25 4.07 12.92 -4.58
N LEU A 26 4.69 13.32 -3.47
CA LEU A 26 5.34 14.62 -3.34
C LEU A 26 6.56 14.75 -4.26
N HIS A 27 7.36 13.68 -4.36
CA HIS A 27 8.55 13.64 -5.20
C HIS A 27 8.23 13.81 -6.68
N ASP A 28 7.24 13.05 -7.16
CA ASP A 28 6.87 13.03 -8.58
C ASP A 28 6.15 14.33 -8.99
N ALA A 29 5.40 14.97 -8.08
CA ALA A 29 4.70 16.22 -8.36
C ALA A 29 5.63 17.43 -8.51
N GLN A 30 6.82 17.42 -7.88
CA GLN A 30 7.82 18.50 -7.95
C GLN A 30 7.24 19.91 -7.73
N GLY A 31 6.29 20.05 -6.79
CA GLY A 31 5.65 21.33 -6.48
C GLY A 31 4.58 21.79 -7.49
N ARG A 32 4.25 20.98 -8.51
CA ARG A 32 3.21 21.28 -9.50
C ARG A 32 1.89 20.60 -9.16
N VAL A 33 0.79 21.22 -9.59
CA VAL A 33 -0.53 20.59 -9.57
C VAL A 33 -0.57 19.52 -10.67
N VAL A 34 -0.78 18.26 -10.31
CA VAL A 34 -0.78 17.13 -11.25
C VAL A 34 -2.10 16.36 -11.21
N PRO A 35 -2.55 15.77 -12.32
CA PRO A 35 -3.70 14.87 -12.30
C PRO A 35 -3.48 13.70 -11.33
N THR A 36 -4.53 13.28 -10.62
CA THR A 36 -4.48 12.12 -9.73
C THR A 36 -5.74 11.30 -9.84
N ARG A 37 -5.60 9.98 -9.66
CA ARG A 37 -6.73 9.06 -9.43
C ARG A 37 -6.79 8.55 -7.99
N TYR A 38 -5.77 8.85 -7.21
CA TYR A 38 -5.67 8.43 -5.81
C TYR A 38 -6.02 9.62 -4.94
N LEU A 39 -7.09 9.48 -4.16
CA LEU A 39 -7.58 10.48 -3.24
C LEU A 39 -7.81 9.80 -1.89
N SER A 40 -7.28 10.40 -0.84
CA SER A 40 -7.41 9.93 0.53
C SER A 40 -8.32 10.92 1.25
N THR A 41 -9.42 10.45 1.83
CA THR A 41 -10.44 11.31 2.46
C THR A 41 -9.88 12.22 3.56
N CYS A 42 -8.77 11.81 4.18
CA CYS A 42 -8.07 12.60 5.19
C CYS A 42 -7.37 13.86 4.67
N ASN A 43 -7.17 14.01 3.36
CA ASN A 43 -6.59 15.21 2.74
C ASN A 43 -7.11 15.39 1.31
N CYS A 44 -8.44 15.43 1.15
CA CYS A 44 -9.05 15.76 -0.13
C CYS A 44 -10.35 16.54 0.07
N SER A 45 -10.74 17.31 -0.96
CA SER A 45 -12.04 17.95 -1.04
C SER A 45 -12.74 17.49 -2.31
N TYR A 46 -14.01 17.12 -2.18
CA TYR A 46 -14.85 16.71 -3.29
C TYR A 46 -15.98 17.70 -3.51
N GLN A 47 -16.34 17.93 -4.77
CA GLN A 47 -17.61 18.59 -5.08
C GLN A 47 -18.77 17.65 -4.71
N ARG A 48 -19.76 18.17 -3.97
CA ARG A 48 -20.94 17.39 -3.56
C ARG A 48 -21.60 16.67 -4.74
N LYS A 49 -21.77 17.36 -5.89
CA LYS A 49 -22.38 16.77 -7.09
C LYS A 49 -21.62 15.53 -7.58
N ALA A 50 -20.28 15.56 -7.54
CA ALA A 50 -19.45 14.47 -8.02
C ALA A 50 -19.56 13.24 -7.11
N VAL A 51 -19.61 13.45 -5.79
CA VAL A 51 -19.81 12.35 -4.82
C VAL A 51 -21.18 11.70 -5.01
N LEU A 52 -22.24 12.51 -5.16
CA LEU A 52 -23.59 11.99 -5.37
C LEU A 52 -23.71 11.24 -6.70
N GLN A 53 -23.13 11.78 -7.77
CA GLN A 53 -23.11 11.12 -9.07
C GLN A 53 -22.28 9.81 -9.07
N ALA A 54 -21.25 9.74 -8.24
CA ALA A 54 -20.45 8.53 -8.02
C ALA A 54 -21.13 7.49 -7.09
N GLY A 55 -22.35 7.76 -6.62
CA GLY A 55 -23.12 6.85 -5.75
C GLY A 55 -22.71 6.87 -4.28
N GLY A 56 -21.96 7.89 -3.82
CA GLY A 56 -21.54 8.02 -2.43
C GLY A 56 -20.51 6.97 -1.97
N PHE A 57 -20.34 6.85 -0.65
CA PHE A 57 -19.42 5.88 -0.05
C PHE A 57 -20.00 4.47 -0.12
N ASN A 58 -19.13 3.48 -0.37
CA ASN A 58 -19.55 2.09 -0.34
C ASN A 58 -19.67 1.60 1.11
N GLU A 59 -20.88 1.35 1.58
CA GLU A 59 -21.15 0.88 2.95
C GLU A 59 -20.62 -0.52 3.25
N ASP A 60 -20.25 -1.30 2.22
CA ASP A 60 -19.63 -2.61 2.40
C ASP A 60 -18.16 -2.51 2.80
N ALA A 61 -17.51 -1.38 2.55
CA ALA A 61 -16.10 -1.14 2.85
C ALA A 61 -15.84 -0.73 4.31
N ARG A 62 -16.57 -1.32 5.27
CA ARG A 62 -16.55 -0.93 6.70
C ARG A 62 -15.20 -1.09 7.40
N LEU A 63 -14.34 -1.97 6.87
CA LEU A 63 -13.02 -2.25 7.44
C LEU A 63 -11.89 -1.41 6.81
N GLY A 64 -12.22 -0.55 5.83
CA GLY A 64 -11.34 0.40 5.17
C GLY A 64 -11.31 0.25 3.64
N GLY A 65 -10.86 1.29 2.95
CA GLY A 65 -10.74 1.33 1.49
C GLY A 65 -11.95 1.98 0.79
N GLU A 66 -12.93 2.43 1.56
CA GLU A 66 -14.07 3.22 1.12
C GLU A 66 -13.65 4.50 0.40
N ASP A 67 -12.54 5.11 0.84
CA ASP A 67 -11.93 6.29 0.25
C ASP A 67 -11.44 6.04 -1.18
N SER A 68 -10.75 4.91 -1.37
CA SER A 68 -10.13 4.49 -2.61
C SER A 68 -11.20 4.08 -3.63
N LEU A 69 -12.25 3.38 -3.18
CA LEU A 69 -13.40 3.03 -4.01
C LEU A 69 -14.19 4.27 -4.45
N LEU A 70 -14.40 5.24 -3.54
CA LEU A 70 -15.03 6.49 -3.90
C LEU A 70 -14.16 7.28 -4.89
N ALA A 71 -12.85 7.34 -4.66
CA ALA A 71 -11.91 8.02 -5.54
C ALA A 71 -11.97 7.46 -6.97
N GLU A 72 -11.97 6.13 -7.12
CA GLU A 72 -12.10 5.47 -8.42
C GLU A 72 -13.37 5.92 -9.16
N ARG A 73 -14.54 5.87 -8.49
CA ARG A 73 -15.82 6.29 -9.08
C ARG A 73 -15.93 7.79 -9.34
N VAL A 74 -15.36 8.63 -8.48
CA VAL A 74 -15.36 10.08 -8.70
C VAL A 74 -14.45 10.46 -9.88
N THR A 75 -13.32 9.77 -10.04
CA THR A 75 -12.39 10.05 -11.15
C THR A 75 -12.92 9.66 -12.53
N SER A 76 -13.95 8.78 -12.60
CA SER A 76 -14.67 8.53 -13.85
C SER A 76 -15.72 9.59 -14.17
N VAL A 77 -16.13 10.40 -13.19
CA VAL A 77 -17.14 11.47 -13.35
C VAL A 77 -16.47 12.83 -13.63
N GLY A 78 -15.28 13.07 -13.10
CA GLY A 78 -14.61 14.36 -13.25
C GLY A 78 -13.10 14.31 -13.03
N ARG A 79 -12.45 15.42 -13.35
CA ARG A 79 -11.00 15.57 -13.17
C ARG A 79 -10.66 15.77 -11.70
N CYS A 80 -9.72 14.95 -11.22
CA CYS A 80 -9.12 15.12 -9.91
C CYS A 80 -7.65 15.54 -10.03
N VAL A 81 -7.20 16.38 -9.10
CA VAL A 81 -5.83 16.90 -9.08
C VAL A 81 -5.22 16.77 -7.69
N TYR A 82 -3.92 16.51 -7.65
CA TYR A 82 -3.10 16.64 -6.47
C TYR A 82 -2.53 18.05 -6.42
N ALA A 83 -2.75 18.75 -5.32
CA ALA A 83 -2.19 20.07 -5.06
C ALA A 83 -1.10 19.96 -3.98
N PRO A 84 0.19 20.15 -4.30
CA PRO A 84 1.28 19.90 -3.35
C PRO A 84 1.28 20.85 -2.15
N ASN A 85 0.64 22.01 -2.28
CA ASN A 85 0.48 22.98 -1.20
C ASN A 85 -0.72 22.68 -0.27
N ALA A 86 -1.60 21.74 -0.63
CA ALA A 86 -2.67 21.25 0.24
C ALA A 86 -2.12 20.18 1.19
N VAL A 87 -1.53 20.63 2.30
CA VAL A 87 -0.78 19.78 3.22
C VAL A 87 -1.59 19.45 4.47
N VAL A 88 -1.69 18.15 4.77
CA VAL A 88 -2.11 17.61 6.07
C VAL A 88 -0.96 16.77 6.63
N TYR A 89 -0.77 16.84 7.94
CA TYR A 89 0.22 16.04 8.64
C TYR A 89 -0.43 14.81 9.25
N HIS A 90 0.13 13.64 8.97
CA HIS A 90 -0.35 12.39 9.54
C HIS A 90 0.61 11.86 10.61
N ARG A 91 0.01 11.30 11.67
CA ARG A 91 0.73 10.47 12.63
C ARG A 91 0.94 9.08 12.03
N THR A 92 2.21 8.68 11.90
CA THR A 92 2.60 7.35 11.44
C THR A 92 2.40 6.32 12.54
N ARG A 93 2.53 5.04 12.20
CA ARG A 93 2.80 4.04 13.24
C ARG A 93 4.31 4.08 13.51
N ASP A 94 4.70 4.04 14.76
CA ASP A 94 6.12 4.06 15.14
C ASP A 94 6.60 2.68 15.60
N SER A 95 5.89 1.62 15.22
CA SER A 95 6.26 0.25 15.56
C SER A 95 5.79 -0.79 14.53
N LEU A 96 6.62 -1.80 14.27
CA LEU A 96 6.30 -2.89 13.34
C LEU A 96 5.01 -3.64 13.70
N PRO A 97 4.70 -3.94 14.98
CA PRO A 97 3.43 -4.59 15.32
C PRO A 97 2.21 -3.72 14.98
N ALA A 98 2.31 -2.40 15.10
CA ALA A 98 1.22 -1.49 14.74
C ALA A 98 1.04 -1.41 13.21
N VAL A 99 2.14 -1.41 12.44
CA VAL A 99 2.10 -1.56 10.97
C VAL A 99 1.44 -2.86 10.57
N PHE A 100 1.92 -3.97 11.14
CA PHE A 100 1.40 -5.30 10.86
C PHE A 100 -0.10 -5.39 11.12
N ARG A 101 -0.57 -4.94 12.29
CA ARG A 101 -2.01 -4.94 12.62
C ARG A 101 -2.81 -4.08 11.66
N TRP A 102 -2.27 -2.93 11.25
CA TRP A 102 -2.92 -2.06 10.28
C TRP A 102 -3.07 -2.75 8.92
N PHE A 103 -2.00 -3.38 8.42
CA PHE A 103 -2.04 -4.10 7.15
C PHE A 103 -2.86 -5.39 7.22
N ALA A 104 -2.94 -6.04 8.38
CA ALA A 104 -3.88 -7.15 8.59
C ALA A 104 -5.34 -6.71 8.49
N ARG A 105 -5.70 -5.56 9.07
CA ARG A 105 -7.04 -5.01 8.86
C ARG A 105 -7.27 -4.65 7.38
N ARG A 106 -6.29 -4.02 6.74
CA ARG A 106 -6.36 -3.63 5.33
C ARG A 106 -6.53 -4.83 4.40
N GLY A 107 -5.70 -5.87 4.55
CA GLY A 107 -5.78 -7.09 3.74
C GLY A 107 -7.10 -7.85 3.91
N ARG A 108 -7.66 -7.84 5.13
CA ARG A 108 -9.02 -8.35 5.38
C ARG A 108 -10.07 -7.56 4.60
N SER A 109 -10.00 -6.23 4.65
CA SER A 109 -10.95 -5.36 3.94
C SER A 109 -10.86 -5.53 2.42
N GLU A 110 -9.65 -5.50 1.86
CA GLU A 110 -9.40 -5.66 0.43
C GLU A 110 -9.96 -7.00 -0.09
N LEU A 111 -9.80 -8.09 0.66
CA LEU A 111 -10.34 -9.39 0.25
C LEU A 111 -11.88 -9.39 0.25
N LEU A 112 -12.51 -8.81 1.28
CA LEU A 112 -13.97 -8.77 1.39
C LEU A 112 -14.60 -7.90 0.29
N ILE A 113 -14.01 -6.76 -0.01
CA ILE A 113 -14.43 -5.87 -1.10
C ILE A 113 -14.30 -6.61 -2.44
N MET A 114 -13.13 -7.19 -2.72
CA MET A 114 -12.87 -7.84 -4.01
C MET A 114 -13.69 -9.12 -4.20
N ALA A 115 -13.94 -9.88 -3.14
CA ALA A 115 -14.78 -11.08 -3.19
C ALA A 115 -16.27 -10.77 -3.45
N ARG A 116 -16.70 -9.51 -3.28
CA ARG A 116 -18.05 -9.04 -3.64
C ARG A 116 -18.11 -8.40 -5.02
N SER A 117 -16.95 -8.16 -5.66
CA SER A 117 -16.92 -7.69 -7.04
C SER A 117 -17.41 -8.80 -7.99
N ALA A 118 -18.16 -8.43 -9.03
CA ALA A 118 -18.70 -9.39 -9.99
C ALA A 118 -17.61 -10.04 -10.87
N ASP A 119 -16.44 -9.41 -10.98
CA ASP A 119 -15.34 -9.87 -11.83
C ASP A 119 -14.43 -10.88 -11.10
N ARG A 120 -14.81 -12.16 -11.19
CA ARG A 120 -14.03 -13.29 -10.64
C ARG A 120 -12.63 -13.40 -11.26
N LEU A 121 -12.45 -13.01 -12.53
CA LEU A 121 -11.15 -13.07 -13.19
C LEU A 121 -10.22 -11.98 -12.67
N ALA A 122 -10.72 -10.77 -12.45
CA ALA A 122 -9.97 -9.72 -11.75
C ALA A 122 -9.59 -10.15 -10.33
N PHE A 123 -10.51 -10.78 -9.60
CA PHE A 123 -10.23 -11.31 -8.26
C PHE A 123 -9.11 -12.35 -8.27
N LEU A 124 -9.16 -13.33 -9.18
CA LEU A 124 -8.12 -14.36 -9.28
C LEU A 124 -6.76 -13.77 -9.68
N ARG A 125 -6.73 -12.89 -10.69
CA ARG A 125 -5.50 -12.19 -11.10
C ARG A 125 -4.93 -11.36 -9.95
N TYR A 126 -5.78 -10.71 -9.17
CA TYR A 126 -5.38 -9.98 -7.97
C TYR A 126 -4.73 -10.91 -6.94
N LEU A 127 -5.33 -12.06 -6.63
CA LEU A 127 -4.75 -13.02 -5.69
C LEU A 127 -3.40 -13.57 -6.17
N LEU A 128 -3.30 -14.02 -7.42
CA LEU A 128 -2.05 -14.53 -7.99
C LEU A 128 -0.94 -13.47 -7.97
N ARG A 129 -1.28 -12.23 -8.33
CA ARG A 129 -0.31 -11.13 -8.36
C ARG A 129 0.11 -10.68 -6.98
N SER A 130 -0.78 -10.68 -5.98
CA SER A 130 -0.54 -9.99 -4.71
C SER A 130 -0.40 -10.90 -3.50
N SER A 131 -0.73 -12.20 -3.60
CA SER A 131 -0.65 -13.12 -2.47
C SER A 131 0.77 -13.65 -2.28
N TRP A 132 1.34 -13.34 -1.12
CA TRP A 132 2.59 -13.95 -0.67
C TRP A 132 2.43 -15.43 -0.37
N THR A 133 1.26 -15.88 0.09
CA THR A 133 0.96 -17.30 0.28
C THR A 133 1.14 -18.08 -1.02
N VAL A 134 0.55 -17.61 -2.13
CA VAL A 134 0.68 -18.28 -3.43
C VAL A 134 2.14 -18.35 -3.88
N ARG A 135 2.89 -17.25 -3.73
CA ARG A 135 4.32 -17.19 -4.07
C ARG A 135 5.16 -18.12 -3.21
N LEU A 136 4.85 -18.21 -1.91
CA LEU A 136 5.55 -19.08 -0.98
C LEU A 136 5.30 -20.55 -1.32
N LEU A 137 4.05 -20.93 -1.58
CA LEU A 137 3.72 -22.30 -1.99
C LEU A 137 4.40 -22.67 -3.31
N ALA A 138 4.42 -21.76 -4.29
CA ALA A 138 5.14 -21.98 -5.55
C ALA A 138 6.66 -22.13 -5.32
N LEU A 139 7.25 -21.32 -4.45
CA LEU A 139 8.66 -21.43 -4.07
C LEU A 139 8.96 -22.76 -3.38
N LEU A 140 8.11 -23.19 -2.43
CA LEU A 140 8.27 -24.46 -1.73
C LEU A 140 8.16 -25.65 -2.69
N ALA A 141 7.18 -25.64 -3.60
CA ALA A 141 7.04 -26.67 -4.62
C ALA A 141 8.26 -26.73 -5.55
N PHE A 142 8.78 -25.57 -5.96
CA PHE A 142 10.01 -25.49 -6.76
C PHE A 142 11.23 -26.04 -6.02
N LEU A 143 11.41 -25.67 -4.75
CA LEU A 143 12.55 -26.12 -3.94
C LEU A 143 12.45 -27.61 -3.58
N ALA A 144 11.24 -28.15 -3.42
CA ALA A 144 11.02 -29.59 -3.22
C ALA A 144 11.50 -30.41 -4.43
N TYR A 145 11.31 -29.89 -5.65
CA TYR A 145 11.74 -30.57 -6.87
C TYR A 145 13.22 -30.28 -7.22
N TRP A 146 13.75 -29.10 -6.88
CA TRP A 146 15.16 -28.75 -7.07
C TRP A 146 15.83 -28.19 -5.79
N PRO A 147 16.19 -29.04 -4.81
CA PRO A 147 16.70 -28.59 -3.51
C PRO A 147 18.04 -27.85 -3.59
N ARG A 148 18.86 -28.10 -4.61
CA ARG A 148 20.14 -27.39 -4.83
C ARG A 148 20.00 -25.87 -4.93
N PHE A 149 18.82 -25.36 -5.31
CA PHE A 149 18.56 -23.92 -5.38
C PHE A 149 18.46 -23.26 -4.00
N LEU A 150 18.37 -24.04 -2.91
CA LEU A 150 18.45 -23.50 -1.53
C LEU A 150 19.74 -22.72 -1.30
N LEU A 151 20.84 -23.14 -1.93
CA LEU A 151 22.14 -22.45 -1.83
C LEU A 151 22.11 -21.03 -2.42
N LEU A 152 21.19 -20.75 -3.34
CA LEU A 152 21.02 -19.43 -3.94
C LEU A 152 20.10 -18.51 -3.13
N LEU A 153 19.35 -19.04 -2.16
CA LEU A 153 18.35 -18.29 -1.40
C LEU A 153 18.93 -17.03 -0.72
N PRO A 154 20.10 -17.07 -0.03
CA PRO A 154 20.69 -15.87 0.55
C PRO A 154 20.98 -14.79 -0.50
N GLY A 155 21.50 -15.19 -1.67
CA GLY A 155 21.78 -14.28 -2.78
C GLY A 155 20.51 -13.65 -3.36
N VAL A 156 19.44 -14.43 -3.50
CA VAL A 156 18.13 -13.94 -3.95
C VAL A 156 17.53 -12.95 -2.95
N VAL A 157 17.61 -13.25 -1.64
CA VAL A 157 17.13 -12.34 -0.59
C VAL A 157 17.93 -11.04 -0.57
N ALA A 158 19.27 -11.12 -0.68
CA ALA A 158 20.13 -9.95 -0.76
C ALA A 158 19.83 -9.11 -2.00
N LEU A 159 19.62 -9.74 -3.16
CA LEU A 159 19.25 -9.07 -4.40
C LEU A 159 17.88 -8.39 -4.29
N TYR A 160 16.89 -9.06 -3.71
CA TYR A 160 15.56 -8.46 -3.45
C TYR A 160 15.67 -7.24 -2.53
N TYR A 161 16.44 -7.34 -1.45
CA TYR A 161 16.70 -6.24 -0.53
C TYR A 161 17.37 -5.06 -1.24
N ALA A 162 18.43 -5.30 -2.02
CA ALA A 162 19.11 -4.29 -2.81
C ALA A 162 18.20 -3.65 -3.87
N ALA A 163 17.38 -4.44 -4.56
CA ALA A 163 16.41 -3.96 -5.53
C ALA A 163 15.34 -3.06 -4.88
N MET A 164 14.87 -3.40 -3.69
CA MET A 164 13.98 -2.55 -2.90
C MET A 164 14.63 -1.22 -2.54
N LEU A 165 15.85 -1.26 -1.99
CA LEU A 165 16.61 -0.05 -1.69
C LEU A 165 16.77 0.83 -2.94
N TRP A 166 17.19 0.25 -4.05
CA TRP A 166 17.34 0.96 -5.32
C TRP A 166 16.02 1.56 -5.83
N ARG A 167 14.90 0.83 -5.74
CA ARG A 167 13.56 1.30 -6.15
C ARG A 167 13.13 2.54 -5.37
N PHE A 168 13.49 2.61 -4.09
CA PHE A 168 13.13 3.71 -3.18
C PHE A 168 14.28 4.71 -2.95
N ARG A 169 15.33 4.69 -3.80
CA ARG A 169 16.51 5.58 -3.66
C ARG A 169 16.17 7.07 -3.68
N PHE A 170 15.05 7.46 -4.28
CA PHE A 170 14.58 8.86 -4.31
C PHE A 170 14.40 9.43 -2.90
N ALA A 171 14.09 8.58 -1.89
CA ALA A 171 13.95 9.00 -0.50
C ALA A 171 15.24 9.62 0.06
N ARG A 172 16.41 9.27 -0.51
CA ARG A 172 17.70 9.84 -0.10
C ARG A 172 17.81 11.35 -0.39
N ALA A 173 17.00 11.89 -1.30
CA ALA A 173 16.92 13.33 -1.56
C ALA A 173 16.30 14.11 -0.38
N TYR A 174 15.65 13.43 0.57
CA TYR A 174 14.94 14.07 1.69
C TYR A 174 15.72 13.80 3.00
N PRO A 175 16.26 14.83 3.67
CA PRO A 175 17.12 14.65 4.85
C PRO A 175 16.50 13.80 5.96
N THR A 176 15.22 14.03 6.26
CA THR A 176 14.45 13.32 7.29
C THR A 176 14.20 11.85 6.95
N HIS A 177 13.96 11.53 5.67
CA HIS A 177 13.68 10.16 5.22
C HIS A 177 14.92 9.35 4.88
N ARG A 178 16.05 10.01 4.59
CA ARG A 178 17.32 9.35 4.22
C ARG A 178 17.75 8.33 5.27
N ASN A 179 17.62 8.68 6.55
CA ASN A 179 18.02 7.82 7.68
C ASN A 179 17.10 6.61 7.87
N ALA A 180 15.90 6.63 7.30
CA ALA A 180 14.93 5.55 7.37
C ALA A 180 14.91 4.66 6.11
N TRP A 181 15.57 5.08 5.03
CA TRP A 181 15.53 4.39 3.74
C TRP A 181 15.98 2.92 3.80
N TRP A 182 16.95 2.59 4.65
CA TRP A 182 17.42 1.21 4.82
C TRP A 182 16.38 0.31 5.51
N LEU A 183 15.44 0.87 6.27
CA LEU A 183 14.35 0.10 6.92
C LEU A 183 13.21 -0.25 5.96
N VAL A 184 13.18 0.33 4.77
CA VAL A 184 12.10 0.16 3.78
C VAL A 184 11.78 -1.32 3.50
N PRO A 185 12.77 -2.22 3.25
CA PRO A 185 12.46 -3.62 3.00
C PRO A 185 11.85 -4.33 4.23
N ILE A 186 12.30 -3.99 5.44
CA ILE A 186 11.80 -4.59 6.69
C ILE A 186 10.36 -4.15 6.96
N VAL A 187 10.07 -2.85 6.84
CA VAL A 187 8.71 -2.33 7.00
C VAL A 187 7.79 -2.90 5.93
N LYS A 188 8.25 -3.03 4.68
CA LYS A 188 7.47 -3.65 3.60
C LYS A 188 7.15 -5.11 3.89
N LEU A 189 8.09 -5.87 4.44
CA LEU A 189 7.86 -7.25 4.83
C LEU A 189 6.77 -7.33 5.91
N ALA A 190 6.82 -6.47 6.93
CA ALA A 190 5.78 -6.41 7.96
C ALA A 190 4.39 -6.04 7.39
N MET A 191 4.35 -5.11 6.43
CA MET A 191 3.12 -4.77 5.70
C MET A 191 2.58 -5.98 4.93
N ASP A 192 3.43 -6.69 4.19
CA ASP A 192 3.03 -7.84 3.37
C ASP A 192 2.53 -9.02 4.20
N LEU A 193 3.26 -9.38 5.26
CA LEU A 193 2.85 -10.42 6.20
C LEU A 193 1.54 -10.04 6.90
N GLY A 194 1.40 -8.77 7.28
CA GLY A 194 0.15 -8.24 7.83
C GLY A 194 -1.01 -8.47 6.86
N THR A 195 -0.87 -8.02 5.62
CA THR A 195 -1.89 -8.19 4.56
C THR A 195 -2.28 -9.65 4.36
N GLU A 196 -1.33 -10.58 4.28
CA GLU A 196 -1.65 -12.01 4.14
C GLU A 196 -2.44 -12.56 5.34
N VAL A 197 -2.02 -12.25 6.57
CA VAL A 197 -2.76 -12.67 7.77
C VAL A 197 -4.17 -12.08 7.77
N GLY A 198 -4.32 -10.84 7.31
CA GLY A 198 -5.62 -10.21 7.09
C GLY A 198 -6.52 -10.99 6.13
N ARG A 199 -5.95 -11.42 4.99
CA ARG A 199 -6.65 -12.21 3.98
C ARG A 199 -7.08 -13.57 4.52
N TRP A 200 -6.17 -14.30 5.17
CA TRP A 200 -6.49 -15.58 5.80
C TRP A 200 -7.61 -15.47 6.83
N LYS A 201 -7.60 -14.42 7.66
CA LYS A 201 -8.69 -14.14 8.60
C LYS A 201 -10.04 -13.88 7.90
N ALA A 202 -10.04 -13.27 6.72
CA ALA A 202 -11.27 -13.11 5.94
C ALA A 202 -11.77 -14.44 5.35
N VAL A 203 -10.88 -15.33 4.93
CA VAL A 203 -11.24 -16.66 4.41
C VAL A 203 -11.80 -17.55 5.51
N MET A 204 -11.13 -17.61 6.67
CA MET A 204 -11.53 -18.46 7.80
C MET A 204 -12.79 -17.98 8.54
N ALA A 205 -13.19 -16.72 8.35
CA ALA A 205 -14.40 -16.16 8.96
C ALA A 205 -15.65 -16.34 8.10
N ARG A 206 -15.55 -17.09 6.99
CA ARG A 206 -16.67 -17.55 6.15
C ARG A 206 -16.91 -19.02 6.41
#